data_AF-A0A2D6UB47-F1
#
_entry.id   AF-A0A2D6UB47-F1
#
_cell.length_a   1.000
_cell.length_b   1.000
_cell.length_c   1.000
_cell.angle_alpha   90.00
_cell.angle_beta   90.00
_cell.angle_gamma   90.00
#
_symmetry.space_group_name_H-M   'P 1'
#
loop_
_entity.id
_entity.type
_entity.pdbx_description
1 polymer ?
#
loop_
_entity_poly.entity_id
_entity_poly.type
_entity_poly.pdbx_seq_one_letter_code
_entity_poly.pdbx_strand_id
1 'polypeptide(L)'
;MDALPVVDLTAFRNDPSGPEGLAVVAELRRAAHEVGFVYLCGHGVDPNLDEAMFGTAREFFDLPEADRRALAIEHSPAFRGYTILGDEVTNGRSDWRDQLDLGPEQPPPEHGPDDPAWMRLRGPNQWPAALPTMAPAVLHWMAAMDDVGITALRALAVGLGLPIDHFDHGFLPESDVHLKIIRYPSTTDAGDGQGVGLHSDTGLLTFILQDEVGGLQVQIGGEMIDAPARPGMYLMNLGEMLETATDGYLKATPHRVVSPPPGRERISIAYFFNPRFELPFERVELPDELAAVAPGADHDGVGLRVFGENNLKTRLRSHPDVARRHYADLA
;
A
#
# COMPACT_ATOMS: atom_id res chain seq x y z
N MET A 1 2.70 15.44 -19.25
CA MET A 1 2.86 13.98 -19.42
C MET A 1 1.45 13.43 -19.36
N ASP A 2 0.97 12.80 -20.42
CA ASP A 2 -0.48 12.57 -20.58
C ASP A 2 -0.90 11.17 -20.11
N ALA A 3 0.06 10.32 -19.72
CA ALA A 3 -0.16 8.98 -19.19
C ALA A 3 1.01 8.53 -18.30
N LEU A 4 0.72 7.70 -17.29
CA LEU A 4 1.72 7.07 -16.44
C LEU A 4 2.54 6.02 -17.22
N PRO A 5 3.83 5.83 -16.88
CA PRO A 5 4.68 4.81 -17.49
C PRO A 5 4.14 3.40 -17.24
N VAL A 6 4.50 2.47 -18.14
CA VAL A 6 4.23 1.03 -18.01
C VAL A 6 5.57 0.31 -18.04
N VAL A 7 5.74 -0.67 -17.16
CA VAL A 7 6.94 -1.52 -17.10
C VAL A 7 6.51 -2.98 -17.07
N ASP A 8 7.09 -3.78 -17.96
CA ASP A 8 6.89 -5.23 -18.01
C ASP A 8 8.02 -5.94 -17.27
N LEU A 9 7.67 -6.61 -16.16
CA LEU A 9 8.65 -7.30 -15.31
C LEU A 9 9.10 -8.67 -15.87
N THR A 10 8.55 -9.13 -16.99
CA THR A 10 8.79 -10.49 -17.51
C THR A 10 10.27 -10.78 -17.72
N ALA A 11 11.00 -9.88 -18.40
CA ALA A 11 12.42 -10.11 -18.69
C ALA A 11 13.27 -10.13 -17.41
N PHE A 12 13.00 -9.22 -16.47
CA PHE A 12 13.70 -9.20 -15.17
C PHE A 12 13.42 -10.46 -14.35
N ARG A 13 12.17 -10.94 -14.33
CA ARG A 13 11.81 -12.19 -13.62
C ARG A 13 12.49 -13.42 -14.20
N ASN A 14 12.72 -13.45 -15.51
CA ASN A 14 13.36 -14.58 -16.19
C ASN A 14 14.89 -14.57 -16.05
N ASP A 15 15.52 -13.42 -16.24
CA ASP A 15 16.97 -13.23 -16.08
C ASP A 15 17.27 -11.81 -15.56
N PRO A 16 17.36 -11.63 -14.23
CA PRO A 16 17.64 -10.33 -13.61
C PRO A 16 18.98 -9.72 -14.03
N SER A 17 19.93 -10.54 -14.47
CA SER A 17 21.29 -10.15 -14.83
C SER A 17 21.50 -9.94 -16.33
N GLY A 18 20.54 -10.41 -17.13
CA GLY A 18 20.58 -10.34 -18.58
C GLY A 18 20.33 -8.92 -19.11
N PRO A 19 20.74 -8.61 -20.36
CA PRO A 19 20.56 -7.27 -20.93
C PRO A 19 19.12 -6.78 -20.93
N GLU A 20 18.15 -7.67 -21.15
CA GLU A 20 16.73 -7.36 -21.17
C GLU A 20 16.18 -7.12 -19.76
N GLY A 21 16.62 -7.88 -18.76
CA GLY A 21 16.30 -7.64 -17.35
C GLY A 21 16.85 -6.29 -16.87
N LEU A 22 18.08 -5.94 -17.25
CA LEU A 22 18.67 -4.64 -16.93
C LEU A 22 17.98 -3.46 -17.64
N ALA A 23 17.38 -3.69 -18.82
CA ALA A 23 16.55 -2.68 -19.47
C ALA A 23 15.28 -2.39 -18.65
N VAL A 24 14.61 -3.45 -18.14
CA VAL A 24 13.45 -3.31 -17.24
C VAL A 24 13.84 -2.55 -15.96
N VAL A 25 15.00 -2.85 -15.38
CA VAL A 25 15.53 -2.12 -14.21
C VAL A 25 15.67 -0.62 -14.51
N ALA A 26 16.25 -0.28 -15.66
CA ALA A 26 16.44 1.11 -16.06
C ALA A 26 15.10 1.84 -16.25
N GLU A 27 14.11 1.18 -16.86
CA GLU A 27 12.76 1.72 -17.04
C GLU A 27 12.04 1.93 -15.71
N LEU A 28 12.08 0.94 -14.82
CA LEU A 28 11.45 1.00 -13.50
C LEU A 28 12.06 2.11 -12.65
N ARG A 29 13.40 2.18 -12.60
CA ARG A 29 14.12 3.25 -11.89
C ARG A 29 13.71 4.63 -12.41
N ARG A 30 13.70 4.79 -13.74
CA ARG A 30 13.33 6.07 -14.36
C ARG A 30 11.89 6.45 -14.00
N ALA A 31 10.95 5.51 -14.07
CA ALA A 31 9.55 5.76 -13.67
C ALA A 31 9.44 6.15 -12.18
N ALA A 32 10.13 5.44 -11.30
CA ALA A 32 10.14 5.70 -9.86
C ALA A 32 10.81 7.05 -9.50
N HIS A 33 11.86 7.44 -10.22
CA HIS A 33 12.56 8.72 -10.04
C HIS A 33 11.79 9.91 -10.66
N GLU A 34 11.27 9.77 -11.88
CA GLU A 34 10.65 10.88 -12.59
C GLU A 34 9.22 11.13 -12.09
N VAL A 35 8.46 10.05 -11.84
CA VAL A 35 7.01 10.08 -11.63
C VAL A 35 6.58 9.56 -10.26
N GLY A 36 7.26 8.55 -9.70
CA GLY A 36 6.85 7.90 -8.44
C GLY A 36 5.61 7.00 -8.55
N PHE A 37 5.09 6.81 -9.77
CA PHE A 37 3.96 5.93 -10.11
C PHE A 37 4.22 5.22 -11.44
N VAL A 38 3.83 3.95 -11.53
CA VAL A 38 4.04 3.12 -12.73
C VAL A 38 3.03 1.98 -12.80
N TYR A 39 2.53 1.66 -14.00
CA TYR A 39 1.80 0.40 -14.21
C TYR A 39 2.79 -0.75 -14.38
N LEU A 40 2.56 -1.84 -13.65
CA LEU A 40 3.35 -3.06 -13.75
C LEU A 40 2.56 -4.15 -14.46
N CYS A 41 3.13 -4.76 -15.49
CA CYS A 41 2.65 -6.01 -16.09
C CYS A 41 3.75 -7.09 -16.03
N GLY A 42 3.43 -8.31 -16.44
CA GLY A 42 4.41 -9.41 -16.41
C GLY A 42 4.82 -9.85 -14.99
N HIS A 43 4.10 -9.38 -13.97
CA HIS A 43 4.39 -9.63 -12.55
C HIS A 43 4.21 -11.10 -12.15
N GLY A 44 3.46 -11.89 -12.91
CA GLY A 44 3.32 -13.34 -12.72
C GLY A 44 2.22 -13.78 -11.76
N VAL A 45 1.38 -12.86 -11.30
CA VAL A 45 0.15 -13.22 -10.56
C VAL A 45 -0.84 -13.82 -11.54
N ASP A 46 -1.49 -14.92 -11.14
CA ASP A 46 -2.54 -15.56 -11.93
C ASP A 46 -3.76 -14.61 -12.00
N PRO A 47 -4.23 -14.24 -13.20
CA PRO A 47 -5.42 -13.38 -13.37
C PRO A 47 -6.66 -13.89 -12.63
N ASN A 48 -6.80 -15.21 -12.43
CA ASN A 48 -7.91 -15.77 -11.67
C ASN A 48 -7.90 -15.33 -10.20
N LEU A 49 -6.73 -15.01 -9.62
CA LEU A 49 -6.63 -14.50 -8.25
C LEU A 49 -7.17 -13.08 -8.15
N ASP A 50 -6.89 -12.21 -9.12
CA ASP A 50 -7.43 -10.84 -9.15
C ASP A 50 -8.95 -10.84 -9.31
N GLU A 51 -9.47 -11.69 -10.20
CA GLU A 51 -10.91 -11.88 -10.38
C GLU A 51 -11.57 -12.41 -9.11
N ALA A 52 -10.97 -13.42 -8.45
CA ALA A 52 -11.44 -13.97 -7.19
C ALA A 52 -11.41 -12.92 -6.06
N MET A 53 -10.41 -12.05 -6.02
CA MET A 53 -10.33 -10.95 -5.06
C MET A 53 -11.43 -9.93 -5.25
N PHE A 54 -11.71 -9.50 -6.47
CA PHE A 54 -12.86 -8.61 -6.73
C PHE A 54 -14.19 -9.28 -6.41
N GLY A 55 -14.35 -10.57 -6.72
CA GLY A 55 -15.52 -11.37 -6.33
C GLY A 55 -15.71 -11.37 -4.81
N THR A 56 -14.65 -11.73 -4.08
CA THR A 56 -14.63 -11.77 -2.61
C THR A 56 -14.92 -10.39 -2.00
N ALA A 57 -14.36 -9.32 -2.55
CA ALA A 57 -14.63 -7.96 -2.09
C ALA A 57 -16.11 -7.58 -2.26
N ARG A 58 -16.71 -7.88 -3.42
CA ARG A 58 -18.15 -7.65 -3.66
C ARG A 58 -19.01 -8.43 -2.68
N GLU A 59 -18.74 -9.73 -2.53
CA GLU A 59 -19.47 -10.58 -1.57
C GLU A 59 -19.39 -10.04 -0.14
N PHE A 60 -18.21 -9.56 0.29
CA PHE A 60 -18.05 -8.89 1.59
C PHE A 60 -18.91 -7.64 1.71
N PHE A 61 -18.89 -6.75 0.71
CA PHE A 61 -19.65 -5.50 0.76
C PHE A 61 -21.17 -5.67 0.55
N ASP A 62 -21.60 -6.82 0.03
CA ASP A 62 -23.01 -7.24 -0.07
C ASP A 62 -23.54 -7.85 1.23
N LEU A 63 -22.67 -8.19 2.20
CA LEU A 63 -23.11 -8.66 3.51
C LEU A 63 -23.99 -7.60 4.21
N PRO A 64 -24.94 -8.05 5.07
CA PRO A 64 -25.67 -7.16 5.95
C PRO A 64 -24.72 -6.20 6.68
N GLU A 65 -25.08 -4.92 6.75
CA GLU A 65 -24.23 -3.90 7.39
C GLU A 65 -23.88 -4.29 8.84
N ALA A 66 -24.80 -4.93 9.56
CA ALA A 66 -24.57 -5.44 10.91
C ALA A 66 -23.40 -6.45 10.97
N ASP A 67 -23.29 -7.33 9.96
CA ASP A 67 -22.24 -8.36 9.90
C ASP A 67 -20.87 -7.71 9.62
N ARG A 68 -20.83 -6.69 8.76
CA ARG A 68 -19.59 -5.91 8.53
C ARG A 68 -19.19 -5.09 9.75
N ARG A 69 -20.14 -4.42 10.40
CA ARG A 69 -19.91 -3.65 11.65
C ARG A 69 -19.46 -4.52 12.81
N ALA A 70 -19.84 -5.80 12.85
CA ALA A 70 -19.33 -6.72 13.86
C ALA A 70 -17.79 -6.87 13.79
N LEU A 71 -17.20 -6.61 12.62
CA LEU A 71 -15.76 -6.65 12.38
C LEU A 71 -15.10 -5.27 12.56
N ALA A 72 -15.73 -4.32 13.27
CA ALA A 72 -15.20 -2.97 13.41
C ALA A 72 -13.71 -2.95 13.81
N ILE A 73 -12.93 -2.07 13.17
CA ILE A 73 -11.48 -1.98 13.37
C ILE A 73 -11.11 -1.72 14.84
N GLU A 74 -11.97 -1.03 15.60
CA GLU A 74 -11.82 -0.80 17.04
C GLU A 74 -11.75 -2.09 17.87
N HIS A 75 -12.18 -3.24 17.36
CA HIS A 75 -12.09 -4.51 18.07
C HIS A 75 -10.69 -5.13 18.04
N SER A 76 -9.79 -4.63 17.20
CA SER A 76 -8.46 -5.20 16.99
C SER A 76 -7.35 -4.25 17.44
N PRO A 77 -6.46 -4.64 18.39
CA PRO A 77 -5.25 -3.86 18.67
C PRO A 77 -4.34 -3.76 17.44
N ALA A 78 -4.35 -4.76 16.56
CA ALA A 78 -3.56 -4.79 15.33
C ALA A 78 -4.15 -3.95 14.16
N PHE A 79 -5.16 -3.12 14.41
CA PHE A 79 -5.84 -2.30 13.37
C PHE A 79 -6.34 -3.14 12.17
N ARG A 80 -6.85 -4.35 12.44
CA ARG A 80 -7.51 -5.22 11.46
C ARG A 80 -9.01 -5.06 11.61
N GLY A 81 -9.76 -4.93 10.53
CA GLY A 81 -11.22 -4.85 10.58
C GLY A 81 -11.82 -3.77 9.69
N TYR A 82 -13.14 -3.63 9.81
CA TYR A 82 -13.96 -2.76 8.97
C TYR A 82 -14.01 -1.34 9.52
N THR A 83 -13.75 -0.37 8.65
CA THR A 83 -13.96 1.06 8.90
C THR A 83 -15.18 1.50 8.10
N ILE A 84 -16.14 2.11 8.78
CA ILE A 84 -17.41 2.51 8.17
C ILE A 84 -17.25 3.76 7.29
N LEU A 85 -18.23 3.98 6.44
CA LEU A 85 -18.24 5.08 5.49
C LEU A 85 -18.10 6.45 6.17
N GLY A 86 -17.09 7.20 5.77
CA GLY A 86 -16.87 8.58 6.20
C GLY A 86 -16.09 8.76 7.51
N ASP A 87 -15.63 7.67 8.14
CA ASP A 87 -14.85 7.75 9.39
C ASP A 87 -13.41 8.21 9.17
N GLU A 88 -12.81 7.90 8.02
CA GLU A 88 -11.47 8.39 7.70
C GLU A 88 -11.51 9.84 7.21
N VAL A 89 -10.49 10.61 7.61
CA VAL A 89 -10.39 12.04 7.31
C VAL A 89 -9.03 12.34 6.70
N THR A 90 -9.02 12.87 5.48
CA THR A 90 -7.81 13.35 4.80
C THR A 90 -7.93 14.86 4.59
N ASN A 91 -6.90 15.62 5.00
CA ASN A 91 -6.85 17.09 4.91
C ASN A 91 -8.09 17.80 5.51
N GLY A 92 -8.62 17.28 6.62
CA GLY A 92 -9.77 17.86 7.33
C GLY A 92 -11.13 17.63 6.67
N ARG A 93 -11.21 16.78 5.64
CA ARG A 93 -12.46 16.35 4.99
C ARG A 93 -12.62 14.85 5.12
N SER A 94 -13.86 14.41 5.31
CA SER A 94 -14.22 12.99 5.36
C SER A 94 -14.00 12.34 3.99
N ASP A 95 -13.40 11.15 3.99
CA ASP A 95 -13.17 10.32 2.83
C ASP A 95 -14.41 9.46 2.54
N TRP A 96 -14.96 9.58 1.33
CA TRP A 96 -16.16 8.86 0.91
C TRP A 96 -15.85 7.42 0.50
N ARG A 97 -15.37 6.65 1.48
CA ARG A 97 -15.08 5.22 1.36
C ARG A 97 -15.41 4.48 2.65
N ASP A 98 -15.72 3.21 2.51
CA ASP A 98 -15.62 2.22 3.58
C ASP A 98 -14.59 1.15 3.18
N GLN A 99 -13.97 0.50 4.16
CA GLN A 99 -12.86 -0.41 3.88
C GLN A 99 -12.72 -1.51 4.92
N LEU A 100 -12.13 -2.63 4.50
CA LEU A 100 -11.67 -3.70 5.37
C LEU A 100 -10.14 -3.71 5.37
N ASP A 101 -9.55 -3.51 6.54
CA ASP A 101 -8.11 -3.53 6.80
C ASP A 101 -7.67 -4.94 7.25
N LEU A 102 -6.71 -5.53 6.54
CA LEU A 102 -6.20 -6.88 6.76
C LEU A 102 -4.66 -6.89 6.69
N GLY A 103 -4.03 -7.97 7.12
CA GLY A 103 -2.61 -8.21 6.91
C GLY A 103 -2.25 -9.67 7.18
N PRO A 104 -0.96 -9.98 7.47
CA PRO A 104 -0.55 -11.35 7.72
C PRO A 104 -1.40 -11.99 8.82
N GLU A 105 -1.86 -13.22 8.59
CA GLU A 105 -2.59 -13.98 9.61
C GLU A 105 -1.62 -14.47 10.68
N GLN A 106 -1.65 -13.82 11.84
CA GLN A 106 -0.74 -14.13 12.94
C GLN A 106 -1.50 -14.29 14.26
N PRO A 107 -1.05 -15.14 15.18
CA PRO A 107 -1.60 -15.14 16.53
C PRO A 107 -1.35 -13.78 17.20
N PRO A 108 -2.15 -13.40 18.22
CA PRO A 108 -1.81 -12.27 19.07
C PRO A 108 -0.39 -12.45 19.65
N PRO A 109 0.45 -11.39 19.64
CA PRO A 109 1.81 -11.48 20.15
C PRO A 109 1.79 -11.73 21.66
N GLU A 110 2.75 -12.52 22.15
CA GLU A 110 3.11 -12.48 23.56
C GLU A 110 3.79 -11.12 23.82
N HIS A 111 3.22 -10.32 24.72
CA HIS A 111 3.69 -8.96 25.01
C HIS A 111 3.88 -8.80 26.52
N GLY A 112 5.12 -8.67 26.94
CA GLY A 112 5.55 -8.34 28.30
C GLY A 112 5.56 -6.82 28.58
N PRO A 113 5.86 -6.40 29.82
CA PRO A 113 5.88 -4.99 30.20
C PRO A 113 6.95 -4.15 29.49
N ASP A 114 8.06 -4.77 29.09
CA ASP A 114 9.22 -4.10 28.48
C ASP A 114 9.26 -4.22 26.95
N ASP A 115 8.28 -4.92 26.35
CA ASP A 115 8.22 -5.11 24.90
C ASP A 115 7.76 -3.83 24.18
N PRO A 116 8.28 -3.57 22.97
CA PRO A 116 7.86 -2.41 22.21
C PRO A 116 6.36 -2.44 21.88
N ALA A 117 5.67 -1.34 22.15
CA ALA A 117 4.22 -1.27 21.95
C ALA A 117 3.77 -1.51 20.50
N TRP A 118 4.66 -1.28 19.52
CA TRP A 118 4.38 -1.57 18.11
C TRP A 118 4.19 -3.06 17.83
N MET A 119 4.63 -3.97 18.73
CA MET A 119 4.38 -5.40 18.57
C MET A 119 2.88 -5.71 18.51
N ARG A 120 2.04 -4.91 19.18
CA ARG A 120 0.57 -5.02 19.14
C ARG A 120 -0.04 -4.77 17.75
N LEU A 121 0.74 -4.23 16.80
CA LEU A 121 0.35 -4.10 15.39
C LEU A 121 0.25 -5.46 14.67
N ARG A 122 0.82 -6.53 15.25
CA ARG A 122 0.65 -7.91 14.79
C ARG A 122 -0.51 -8.57 15.52
N GLY A 123 -1.24 -9.43 14.81
CA GLY A 123 -2.38 -10.15 15.37
C GLY A 123 -3.31 -10.70 14.29
N PRO A 124 -4.39 -11.37 14.71
CA PRO A 124 -5.28 -12.06 13.80
C PRO A 124 -6.12 -11.08 12.99
N ASN A 125 -6.50 -11.47 11.78
CA ASN A 125 -7.50 -10.73 11.02
C ASN A 125 -8.91 -10.98 11.59
N GLN A 126 -9.82 -10.05 11.32
CA GLN A 126 -11.25 -10.21 11.62
C GLN A 126 -11.98 -10.71 10.38
N TRP A 127 -12.41 -11.97 10.37
CA TRP A 127 -13.07 -12.60 9.23
C TRP A 127 -14.61 -12.69 9.43
N PRO A 128 -15.42 -12.40 8.38
CA PRO A 128 -16.87 -12.56 8.44
C PRO A 128 -17.26 -14.05 8.54
N ALA A 129 -17.98 -14.42 9.61
CA ALA A 129 -18.47 -15.79 9.78
C ALA A 129 -19.41 -16.25 8.64
N ALA A 130 -20.15 -15.31 8.04
CA ALA A 130 -21.06 -15.55 6.92
C ALA A 130 -20.33 -15.80 5.58
N LEU A 131 -19.03 -15.49 5.49
CA LEU A 131 -18.23 -15.64 4.27
C LEU A 131 -16.90 -16.37 4.58
N PRO A 132 -16.95 -17.68 4.91
CA PRO A 132 -15.77 -18.44 5.33
C PRO A 132 -14.73 -18.64 4.22
N THR A 133 -15.10 -18.42 2.97
CA THR A 133 -14.21 -18.49 1.79
C THR A 133 -13.32 -17.26 1.66
N MET A 134 -13.63 -16.16 2.36
CA MET A 134 -12.87 -14.90 2.24
C MET A 134 -11.42 -15.06 2.74
N ALA A 135 -11.23 -15.65 3.92
CA ALA A 135 -9.90 -15.79 4.51
C ALA A 135 -8.92 -16.53 3.58
N PRO A 136 -9.20 -17.75 3.09
CA PRO A 136 -8.27 -18.43 2.19
C PRO A 136 -8.06 -17.70 0.86
N ALA A 137 -9.10 -17.07 0.29
CA ALA A 137 -8.96 -16.33 -0.97
C ALA A 137 -8.04 -15.12 -0.83
N VAL A 138 -8.25 -14.30 0.22
CA VAL A 138 -7.45 -13.10 0.47
C VAL A 138 -6.01 -13.45 0.82
N LEU A 139 -5.79 -14.42 1.71
CA LEU A 139 -4.45 -14.84 2.11
C LEU A 139 -3.67 -15.45 0.94
N HIS A 140 -4.35 -16.17 0.04
CA HIS A 140 -3.71 -16.71 -1.15
C HIS A 140 -3.28 -15.61 -2.13
N TRP A 141 -4.11 -14.58 -2.33
CA TRP A 141 -3.74 -13.42 -3.15
C TRP A 141 -2.60 -12.61 -2.53
N MET A 142 -2.62 -12.39 -1.21
CA MET A 142 -1.54 -11.68 -0.51
C MET A 142 -0.18 -12.37 -0.70
N ALA A 143 -0.14 -13.70 -0.61
CA ALA A 143 1.09 -14.47 -0.86
C ALA A 143 1.63 -14.26 -2.28
N ALA A 144 0.76 -14.16 -3.29
CA ALA A 144 1.18 -13.83 -4.65
C ALA A 144 1.70 -12.39 -4.78
N MET A 145 1.13 -11.46 -4.02
CA MET A 145 1.57 -10.06 -4.02
C MET A 145 2.90 -9.84 -3.30
N ASP A 146 3.26 -10.67 -2.31
CA ASP A 146 4.60 -10.64 -1.70
C ASP A 146 5.70 -10.90 -2.75
N ASP A 147 5.50 -11.88 -3.64
CA ASP A 147 6.45 -12.16 -4.73
C ASP A 147 6.59 -10.96 -5.69
N VAL A 148 5.49 -10.25 -5.97
CA VAL A 148 5.51 -9.01 -6.77
C VAL A 148 6.30 -7.91 -6.05
N GLY A 149 6.04 -7.74 -4.75
CA GLY A 149 6.74 -6.78 -3.88
C GLY A 149 8.24 -6.99 -3.88
N ILE A 150 8.68 -8.23 -3.59
CA ILE A 150 10.10 -8.61 -3.61
C ILE A 150 10.70 -8.39 -5.00
N THR A 151 10.02 -8.81 -6.07
CA THR A 151 10.52 -8.63 -7.44
C THR A 151 10.74 -7.15 -7.79
N ALA A 152 9.76 -6.30 -7.52
CA ALA A 152 9.85 -4.87 -7.79
C ALA A 152 10.95 -4.20 -6.94
N LEU A 153 11.05 -4.56 -5.66
CA LEU A 153 12.04 -4.01 -4.75
C LEU A 153 13.47 -4.41 -5.13
N ARG A 154 13.67 -5.66 -5.56
CA ARG A 154 14.95 -6.14 -6.10
C ARG A 154 15.34 -5.42 -7.40
N ALA A 155 14.37 -5.19 -8.30
CA ALA A 155 14.61 -4.41 -9.51
C ALA A 155 15.01 -2.96 -9.20
N LEU A 156 14.35 -2.33 -8.22
CA LEU A 156 14.73 -1.01 -7.72
C LEU A 156 16.14 -1.02 -7.11
N ALA A 157 16.48 -2.01 -6.29
CA ALA A 157 17.82 -2.14 -5.71
C ALA A 157 18.92 -2.15 -6.79
N VAL A 158 18.77 -2.99 -7.83
CA VAL A 158 19.71 -3.01 -8.96
C VAL A 158 19.75 -1.66 -9.68
N GLY A 159 18.60 -1.00 -9.86
CA GLY A 159 18.53 0.31 -10.50
C GLY A 159 19.26 1.41 -9.71
N LEU A 160 19.26 1.30 -8.39
CA LEU A 160 19.99 2.18 -7.48
C LEU A 160 21.49 1.81 -7.38
N GLY A 161 21.97 0.82 -8.13
CA GLY A 161 23.36 0.36 -8.09
C GLY A 161 23.71 -0.51 -6.88
N LEU A 162 22.70 -1.07 -6.22
CA LEU A 162 22.85 -1.91 -5.03
C LEU A 162 22.84 -3.40 -5.41
N PRO A 163 23.32 -4.29 -4.51
CA PRO A 163 23.06 -5.72 -4.63
C PRO A 163 21.56 -6.00 -4.79
N ILE A 164 21.22 -7.00 -5.62
CA ILE A 164 19.81 -7.33 -5.91
C ILE A 164 19.01 -7.61 -4.64
N ASP A 165 19.62 -8.22 -3.64
CA ASP A 165 19.04 -8.63 -2.36
C ASP A 165 19.17 -7.58 -1.25
N HIS A 166 19.60 -6.35 -1.58
CA HIS A 166 19.91 -5.32 -0.58
C HIS A 166 18.79 -5.10 0.45
N PHE A 167 17.52 -5.10 0.02
CA PHE A 167 16.38 -4.89 0.91
C PHE A 167 15.78 -6.18 1.47
N ASP A 168 16.16 -7.36 0.98
CA ASP A 168 15.49 -8.63 1.29
C ASP A 168 15.42 -8.92 2.80
N HIS A 169 16.47 -8.52 3.54
CA HIS A 169 16.55 -8.70 4.99
C HIS A 169 15.40 -8.03 5.77
N GLY A 170 14.81 -6.98 5.20
CA GLY A 170 13.68 -6.26 5.77
C GLY A 170 12.32 -6.89 5.47
N PHE A 171 12.24 -7.85 4.55
CA PHE A 171 10.98 -8.37 4.02
C PHE A 171 10.86 -9.90 4.10
N LEU A 172 11.99 -10.61 4.25
CA LEU A 172 12.03 -12.06 4.31
C LEU A 172 12.28 -12.57 5.74
N PRO A 173 11.76 -13.77 6.09
CA PRO A 173 10.88 -14.62 5.27
C PRO A 173 9.42 -14.12 5.22
N GLU A 174 9.06 -13.15 6.06
CA GLU A 174 7.72 -12.58 6.16
C GLU A 174 7.84 -11.06 6.37
N SER A 175 6.96 -10.30 5.73
CA SER A 175 6.91 -8.83 5.83
C SER A 175 5.64 -8.37 6.54
N ASP A 176 5.68 -7.19 7.17
CA ASP A 176 4.53 -6.63 7.89
C ASP A 176 3.65 -5.80 6.93
N VAL A 177 3.13 -6.48 5.90
CA VAL A 177 2.26 -5.88 4.90
C VAL A 177 0.94 -5.42 5.49
N HIS A 178 0.29 -4.52 4.75
CA HIS A 178 -1.05 -4.10 5.04
C HIS A 178 -1.91 -4.18 3.78
N LEU A 179 -3.11 -4.72 3.90
CA LEU A 179 -4.08 -4.79 2.82
C LEU A 179 -5.29 -3.94 3.18
N LYS A 180 -5.73 -3.12 2.22
CA LYS A 180 -7.03 -2.46 2.27
C LYS A 180 -7.89 -2.96 1.10
N ILE A 181 -9.05 -3.53 1.42
CA ILE A 181 -10.13 -3.77 0.47
C ILE A 181 -11.11 -2.62 0.63
N ILE A 182 -11.20 -1.75 -0.38
CA ILE A 182 -11.86 -0.45 -0.28
C ILE A 182 -13.04 -0.40 -1.23
N ARG A 183 -14.18 0.10 -0.73
CA ARG A 183 -15.34 0.45 -1.54
C ARG A 183 -15.60 1.94 -1.46
N TYR A 184 -15.88 2.51 -2.63
CA TYR A 184 -16.37 3.87 -2.79
C TYR A 184 -17.81 3.74 -3.30
N PRO A 185 -18.82 3.98 -2.45
CA PRO A 185 -20.21 3.86 -2.86
C PRO A 185 -20.61 5.00 -3.79
N SER A 186 -21.65 4.77 -4.58
CA SER A 186 -22.25 5.80 -5.44
C SER A 186 -22.59 7.05 -4.65
N THR A 187 -22.20 8.23 -5.16
CA THR A 187 -22.64 9.51 -4.62
C THR A 187 -24.00 9.91 -5.20
N THR A 188 -24.76 10.73 -4.49
CA THR A 188 -25.97 11.38 -5.02
C THR A 188 -25.64 12.65 -5.81
N ASP A 189 -24.48 13.25 -5.55
CA ASP A 189 -24.01 14.48 -6.19
C ASP A 189 -22.99 14.18 -7.29
N ALA A 190 -23.19 14.78 -8.46
CA ALA A 190 -22.28 14.67 -9.59
C ALA A 190 -21.12 15.69 -9.46
N GLY A 191 -19.98 15.23 -8.94
CA GLY A 191 -18.67 15.89 -9.10
C GLY A 191 -18.21 16.78 -7.95
N ASP A 192 -16.92 16.58 -7.59
CA ASP A 192 -16.08 17.17 -6.52
C ASP A 192 -15.91 16.36 -5.21
N GLY A 193 -16.72 15.31 -5.03
CA GLY A 193 -16.71 14.48 -3.81
C GLY A 193 -15.35 13.82 -3.56
N GLN A 194 -14.77 14.08 -2.38
CA GLN A 194 -13.54 13.45 -1.93
C GLN A 194 -13.77 11.97 -1.65
N GLY A 195 -13.24 11.10 -2.51
CA GLY A 195 -13.13 9.67 -2.19
C GLY A 195 -12.00 9.45 -1.20
N VAL A 196 -10.82 10.00 -1.52
CA VAL A 196 -9.66 10.15 -0.62
C VAL A 196 -9.01 11.49 -0.93
N GLY A 197 -8.66 12.26 0.09
CA GLY A 197 -7.94 13.52 -0.08
C GLY A 197 -6.53 13.35 -0.66
N LEU A 198 -5.92 14.47 -1.08
CA LEU A 198 -4.55 14.47 -1.59
C LEU A 198 -3.55 14.10 -0.49
N HIS A 199 -2.77 13.03 -0.69
CA HIS A 199 -1.78 12.53 0.26
C HIS A 199 -0.65 11.79 -0.46
N SER A 200 0.44 11.54 0.25
CA SER A 200 1.47 10.56 -0.13
C SER A 200 1.39 9.39 0.84
N ASP A 201 1.72 8.19 0.37
CA ASP A 201 1.79 7.01 1.23
C ASP A 201 3.02 7.11 2.13
N THR A 202 2.88 6.78 3.41
CA THR A 202 3.99 6.87 4.37
C THR A 202 4.93 5.65 4.33
N GLY A 203 4.56 4.59 3.60
CA GLY A 203 5.23 3.29 3.59
C GLY A 203 6.38 3.19 2.58
N LEU A 204 6.66 1.96 2.10
CA LEU A 204 7.71 1.73 1.10
C LEU A 204 7.15 1.64 -0.33
N LEU A 205 6.37 0.60 -0.62
CA LEU A 205 5.72 0.38 -1.91
C LEU A 205 4.23 0.12 -1.69
N THR A 206 3.40 0.61 -2.60
CA THR A 206 1.97 0.30 -2.64
C THR A 206 1.63 -0.25 -4.01
N PHE A 207 0.88 -1.36 -4.05
CA PHE A 207 0.32 -1.94 -5.27
C PHE A 207 -1.20 -1.80 -5.24
N ILE A 208 -1.77 -1.25 -6.30
CA ILE A 208 -3.20 -0.96 -6.39
C ILE A 208 -3.79 -1.77 -7.54
N LEU A 209 -4.74 -2.64 -7.20
CA LEU A 209 -5.65 -3.29 -8.12
C LEU A 209 -6.95 -2.45 -8.21
N GLN A 210 -7.28 -1.97 -9.40
CA GLN A 210 -8.39 -1.06 -9.66
C GLN A 210 -9.44 -1.71 -10.56
N ASP A 211 -10.71 -1.44 -10.30
CA ASP A 211 -11.78 -1.73 -11.26
C ASP A 211 -11.87 -0.65 -12.35
N GLU A 212 -12.75 -0.89 -13.34
CA GLU A 212 -12.93 -0.02 -14.50
C GLU A 212 -13.63 1.32 -14.20
N VAL A 213 -14.10 1.57 -12.97
CA VAL A 213 -14.79 2.83 -12.63
C VAL A 213 -13.82 4.00 -12.58
N GLY A 214 -12.56 3.76 -12.22
CA GLY A 214 -11.52 4.79 -12.16
C GLY A 214 -11.65 5.72 -10.95
N GLY A 215 -11.09 6.92 -11.03
CA GLY A 215 -11.17 7.95 -9.97
C GLY A 215 -9.87 8.21 -9.22
N LEU A 216 -8.87 7.33 -9.32
CA LEU A 216 -7.51 7.61 -8.83
C LEU A 216 -6.84 8.67 -9.72
N GLN A 217 -6.23 9.66 -9.07
CA GLN A 217 -5.49 10.74 -9.74
C GLN A 217 -4.14 10.96 -9.07
N VAL A 218 -3.09 11.12 -9.88
CA VAL A 218 -1.69 11.30 -9.45
C VAL A 218 -1.24 12.72 -9.77
N GLN A 219 -0.55 13.39 -8.84
CA GLN A 219 -0.09 14.75 -9.05
C GLN A 219 1.29 14.78 -9.73
N ILE A 220 1.36 15.19 -10.99
CA ILE A 220 2.60 15.29 -11.77
C ILE A 220 2.80 16.73 -12.21
N GLY A 221 3.90 17.36 -11.78
CA GLY A 221 4.17 18.76 -12.13
C GLY A 221 3.11 19.75 -11.64
N GLY A 222 2.39 19.39 -10.56
CA GLY A 222 1.28 20.18 -10.01
C GLY A 222 -0.08 19.89 -10.64
N GLU A 223 -0.14 19.13 -11.75
CA GLU A 223 -1.38 18.73 -12.41
C GLU A 223 -1.86 17.37 -11.94
N MET A 224 -3.18 17.18 -11.83
CA MET A 224 -3.78 15.88 -11.50
C MET A 224 -3.99 15.07 -12.78
N ILE A 225 -3.32 13.93 -12.89
CA ILE A 225 -3.39 13.00 -14.01
C ILE A 225 -4.21 11.78 -13.62
N ASP A 226 -5.20 11.41 -14.42
CA ASP A 226 -6.02 10.22 -14.17
C ASP A 226 -5.19 8.93 -14.32
N ALA A 227 -5.40 7.99 -13.39
CA ALA A 227 -4.83 6.66 -13.41
C ALA A 227 -5.96 5.61 -13.61
N PRO A 228 -6.44 5.41 -14.85
CA PRO A 228 -7.50 4.45 -15.13
C PRO A 228 -6.99 3.01 -15.00
N ALA A 229 -7.87 2.08 -14.59
CA ALA A 229 -7.53 0.67 -14.55
C ALA A 229 -7.06 0.15 -15.91
N ARG A 230 -6.07 -0.75 -15.87
CA ARG A 230 -5.56 -1.45 -17.04
C ARG A 230 -5.61 -2.95 -16.76
N PRO A 231 -6.33 -3.74 -17.58
CA PRO A 231 -6.44 -5.18 -17.34
C PRO A 231 -5.08 -5.86 -17.23
N GLY A 232 -4.91 -6.71 -16.21
CA GLY A 232 -3.66 -7.45 -15.96
C GLY A 232 -2.49 -6.57 -15.52
N MET A 233 -2.76 -5.39 -14.95
CA MET A 233 -1.74 -4.49 -14.43
C MET A 233 -2.08 -4.02 -13.03
N TYR A 234 -1.07 -3.96 -12.17
CA TYR A 234 -1.14 -3.19 -10.93
C TYR A 234 -0.56 -1.80 -11.14
N LEU A 235 -1.14 -0.81 -10.50
CA LEU A 235 -0.45 0.46 -10.34
C LEU A 235 0.46 0.36 -9.10
N MET A 236 1.75 0.59 -9.28
CA MET A 236 2.71 0.69 -8.19
C MET A 236 3.06 2.14 -7.92
N ASN A 237 3.09 2.54 -6.65
CA ASN A 237 3.67 3.78 -6.19
C ASN A 237 4.62 3.59 -5.01
N LEU A 238 5.46 4.60 -4.80
CA LEU A 238 6.43 4.63 -3.73
C LEU A 238 5.93 5.51 -2.59
N GLY A 239 6.33 5.17 -1.37
CA GLY A 239 6.00 5.95 -0.18
C GLY A 239 7.18 6.77 0.35
N GLU A 240 6.85 7.67 1.28
CA GLU A 240 7.74 8.68 1.85
C GLU A 240 8.99 8.06 2.48
N MET A 241 8.90 6.85 3.05
CA MET A 241 10.10 6.20 3.58
C MET A 241 11.14 5.97 2.49
N LEU A 242 10.76 5.38 1.35
CA LEU A 242 11.73 5.10 0.29
C LEU A 242 12.28 6.39 -0.35
N GLU A 243 11.45 7.43 -0.43
CA GLU A 243 11.89 8.78 -0.81
C GLU A 243 12.95 9.31 0.16
N THR A 244 12.70 9.27 1.47
CA THR A 244 13.67 9.70 2.48
C THR A 244 14.95 8.86 2.44
N ALA A 245 14.87 7.53 2.35
CA ALA A 245 16.05 6.65 2.26
C ALA A 245 16.98 7.02 1.11
N THR A 246 16.40 7.39 -0.02
CA THR A 246 17.13 7.70 -1.25
C THR A 246 17.41 9.20 -1.40
N ASP A 247 17.30 9.97 -0.32
CA ASP A 247 17.53 11.42 -0.27
C ASP A 247 16.70 12.20 -1.32
N GLY A 248 15.48 11.72 -1.56
CA GLY A 248 14.54 12.28 -2.51
C GLY A 248 14.72 11.79 -3.95
N TYR A 249 15.67 10.90 -4.23
CA TYR A 249 15.89 10.38 -5.58
C TYR A 249 14.66 9.62 -6.08
N LEU A 250 14.11 8.69 -5.30
CA LEU A 250 12.82 8.06 -5.61
C LEU A 250 11.69 8.92 -5.05
N LYS A 251 10.56 9.04 -5.76
CA LYS A 251 9.50 10.01 -5.40
C LYS A 251 8.28 9.37 -4.74
N ALA A 252 7.86 9.91 -3.60
CA ALA A 252 6.59 9.62 -2.96
C ALA A 252 5.51 10.57 -3.47
N THR A 253 4.96 10.27 -4.63
CA THR A 253 4.12 11.23 -5.36
C THR A 253 2.73 11.40 -4.75
N PRO A 254 2.28 12.64 -4.50
CA PRO A 254 0.93 12.89 -4.01
C PRO A 254 -0.14 12.38 -4.97
N HIS A 255 -1.19 11.78 -4.42
CA HIS A 255 -2.31 11.25 -5.18
C HIS A 255 -3.61 11.38 -4.37
N ARG A 256 -4.75 11.25 -5.05
CA ARG A 256 -6.08 11.35 -4.45
C ARG A 256 -7.06 10.41 -5.16
N VAL A 257 -8.22 10.22 -4.58
CA VAL A 257 -9.34 9.54 -5.23
C VAL A 257 -10.54 10.46 -5.30
N VAL A 258 -11.09 10.62 -6.50
CA VAL A 258 -12.39 11.26 -6.72
C VAL A 258 -13.48 10.20 -6.53
N SER A 259 -14.56 10.58 -5.86
CA SER A 259 -15.72 9.69 -5.68
C SER A 259 -16.31 9.26 -7.03
N PRO A 260 -16.86 8.04 -7.13
CA PRO A 260 -17.42 7.54 -8.38
C PRO A 260 -18.66 8.36 -8.79
N PRO A 261 -19.01 8.38 -10.09
CA PRO A 261 -20.20 9.06 -10.56
C PRO A 261 -21.49 8.42 -10.02
N PRO A 262 -22.62 9.16 -9.99
CA PRO A 262 -23.90 8.61 -9.55
C PRO A 262 -24.30 7.33 -10.29
N GLY A 263 -24.80 6.35 -9.53
CA GLY A 263 -25.18 5.03 -10.02
C GLY A 263 -24.01 4.04 -10.19
N ARG A 264 -22.78 4.43 -9.84
CA ARG A 264 -21.60 3.56 -9.91
C ARG A 264 -20.95 3.41 -8.54
N GLU A 265 -20.59 2.18 -8.21
CA GLU A 265 -19.76 1.84 -7.07
C GLU A 265 -18.39 1.41 -7.57
N ARG A 266 -17.33 1.82 -6.87
CA ARG A 266 -15.94 1.43 -7.18
C ARG A 266 -15.38 0.56 -6.07
N ILE A 267 -14.70 -0.52 -6.45
CA ILE A 267 -13.83 -1.31 -5.55
C ILE A 267 -12.37 -1.10 -5.95
N SER A 268 -11.52 -0.92 -4.93
CA SER A 268 -10.08 -0.81 -5.08
C SER A 268 -9.41 -1.66 -4.01
N ILE A 269 -8.36 -2.38 -4.37
CA ILE A 269 -7.60 -3.19 -3.43
C ILE A 269 -6.18 -2.63 -3.40
N ALA A 270 -5.74 -2.17 -2.23
CA ALA A 270 -4.42 -1.56 -2.03
C ALA A 270 -3.58 -2.46 -1.12
N TYR A 271 -2.46 -2.93 -1.63
CA TYR A 271 -1.48 -3.74 -0.92
C TYR A 271 -0.24 -2.91 -0.62
N PHE A 272 -0.09 -2.54 0.65
CA PHE A 272 1.05 -1.78 1.14
C PHE A 272 2.16 -2.78 1.53
N PHE A 273 3.14 -2.90 0.66
CA PHE A 273 4.30 -3.75 0.84
C PHE A 273 5.36 -3.01 1.66
N ASN A 274 5.34 -3.27 2.96
CA ASN A 274 6.16 -2.58 3.95
C ASN A 274 7.14 -3.55 4.61
N PRO A 275 8.30 -3.04 5.08
CA PRO A 275 9.26 -3.89 5.77
C PRO A 275 8.69 -4.40 7.10
N ARG A 276 9.40 -5.35 7.68
CA ARG A 276 9.18 -5.80 9.04
C ARG A 276 9.24 -4.65 10.04
N PHE A 277 8.39 -4.69 11.05
CA PHE A 277 8.32 -3.65 12.06
C PHE A 277 9.64 -3.43 12.80
N GLU A 278 10.46 -4.47 12.97
CA GLU A 278 11.78 -4.35 13.62
C GLU A 278 12.79 -3.55 12.80
N LEU A 279 12.57 -3.36 11.50
CA LEU A 279 13.58 -2.82 10.62
C LEU A 279 13.89 -1.36 11.00
N PRO A 280 15.13 -1.04 11.41
CA PRO A 280 15.58 0.34 11.42
C PRO A 280 15.71 0.77 9.97
N PHE A 281 14.96 1.78 9.57
CA PHE A 281 15.04 2.24 8.20
C PHE A 281 16.28 3.13 8.04
N GLU A 282 17.19 2.76 7.15
CA GLU A 282 18.50 3.40 6.96
C GLU A 282 18.58 4.19 5.65
N ARG A 283 19.51 5.13 5.60
CA ARG A 283 19.82 5.85 4.35
C ARG A 283 20.44 4.89 3.35
N VAL A 284 19.99 4.97 2.10
CA VAL A 284 20.57 4.23 0.98
C VAL A 284 21.74 5.03 0.42
N GLU A 285 22.92 4.41 0.39
CA GLU A 285 24.09 4.98 -0.28
C GLU A 285 23.94 4.88 -1.80
N LEU A 286 23.67 6.00 -2.45
CA LEU A 286 23.51 6.08 -3.90
C LEU A 286 24.86 6.27 -4.60
N PRO A 287 25.06 5.67 -5.80
CA PRO A 287 26.17 6.03 -6.68
C PRO A 287 26.20 7.54 -6.97
N ASP A 288 27.39 8.11 -7.15
CA ASP A 288 27.61 9.56 -7.34
C ASP A 288 26.69 10.17 -8.41
N GLU A 289 26.45 9.45 -9.50
CA GLU A 289 25.57 9.88 -10.60
C GLU A 289 24.10 10.06 -10.18
N LEU A 290 23.59 9.20 -9.28
CA LEU A 290 22.23 9.27 -8.79
C LEU A 290 22.12 10.28 -7.64
N ALA A 291 23.11 10.27 -6.74
CA ALA A 291 23.21 11.22 -5.64
C ALA A 291 23.26 12.67 -6.14
N ALA A 292 23.94 12.94 -7.26
CA ALA A 292 24.06 14.28 -7.84
C ALA A 292 22.73 14.89 -8.33
N VAL A 293 21.70 14.08 -8.56
CA VAL A 293 20.37 14.52 -9.02
C VAL A 293 19.28 14.32 -7.96
N ALA A 294 19.62 13.82 -6.78
CA ALA A 294 18.71 13.72 -5.66
C ALA A 294 18.43 15.14 -5.11
N PRO A 295 17.16 15.54 -4.94
CA PRO A 295 16.80 16.89 -4.48
C PRO A 295 17.13 17.13 -2.99
N GLY A 296 17.44 16.08 -2.24
CA GLY A 296 17.52 16.09 -0.78
C GLY A 296 16.14 15.80 -0.17
N ALA A 297 16.11 15.03 0.91
CA ALA A 297 14.89 14.77 1.67
C ALA A 297 14.97 15.35 3.09
N ASP A 298 13.81 15.64 3.67
CA ASP A 298 13.71 15.92 5.10
C ASP A 298 13.82 14.61 5.89
N HIS A 299 14.97 14.40 6.52
CA HIS A 299 15.25 13.21 7.34
C HIS A 299 14.64 13.31 8.75
N ASP A 300 14.13 14.49 9.15
CA ASP A 300 13.63 14.75 10.50
C ASP A 300 12.13 14.40 10.65
N GLY A 301 11.36 14.44 9.56
CA GLY A 301 9.90 14.21 9.56
C GLY A 301 9.46 12.75 9.71
N VAL A 302 10.18 11.84 9.04
CA VAL A 302 9.90 10.39 9.09
C VAL A 302 10.68 9.73 10.23
N GLY A 303 11.82 10.28 10.65
CA GLY A 303 12.70 9.73 11.66
C GLY A 303 13.21 8.35 11.27
N LEU A 304 14.53 8.19 11.14
CA LEU A 304 15.21 6.89 10.99
C LEU A 304 15.11 6.05 12.29
N ARG A 305 13.87 5.85 12.75
CA ARG A 305 13.45 5.00 13.85
C ARG A 305 13.00 3.65 13.29
N VAL A 306 12.83 2.69 14.18
CA VAL A 306 12.29 1.37 13.87
C VAL A 306 10.92 1.52 13.20
N PHE A 307 10.69 0.86 12.05
CA PHE A 307 9.48 1.02 11.23
C PHE A 307 8.18 0.88 12.03
N GLY A 308 8.14 -0.08 12.97
CA GLY A 308 7.00 -0.31 13.86
C GLY A 308 6.63 0.92 14.69
N GLU A 309 7.59 1.70 15.19
CA GLU A 309 7.32 2.91 15.96
C GLU A 309 6.64 3.97 15.10
N ASN A 310 7.14 4.17 13.87
CA ASN A 310 6.58 5.11 12.92
C ASN A 310 5.19 4.69 12.47
N ASN A 311 4.99 3.40 12.21
CA ASN A 311 3.68 2.85 11.86
C ASN A 311 2.68 3.03 13.01
N LEU A 312 3.07 2.69 14.24
CA LEU A 312 2.22 2.85 15.42
C LEU A 312 1.82 4.31 15.63
N LYS A 313 2.77 5.25 15.54
CA LYS A 313 2.49 6.69 15.65
C LYS A 313 1.43 7.14 14.64
N THR A 314 1.54 6.70 13.39
CA THR A 314 0.56 7.01 12.33
C THR A 314 -0.80 6.37 12.65
N ARG A 315 -0.83 5.10 13.06
CA ARG A 315 -2.06 4.39 13.39
C ARG A 315 -2.82 5.00 14.57
N LEU A 316 -2.12 5.37 15.64
CA LEU A 316 -2.73 6.01 16.82
C LEU A 316 -3.37 7.36 16.48
N ARG A 317 -2.78 8.11 15.54
CA ARG A 317 -3.35 9.38 15.04
C ARG A 317 -4.57 9.14 14.16
N SER A 318 -4.53 8.15 13.27
CA SER A 318 -5.59 7.90 12.29
C SER A 318 -6.79 7.13 12.86
N HIS A 319 -6.60 6.36 13.93
CA HIS A 319 -7.66 5.56 14.59
C HIS A 319 -7.69 5.84 16.11
N PRO A 320 -8.21 7.02 16.52
CA PRO A 320 -8.26 7.43 17.92
C PRO A 320 -9.21 6.56 18.78
N ASP A 321 -10.14 5.84 18.16
CA ASP A 321 -10.99 4.82 18.76
C ASP A 321 -10.19 3.56 19.17
N VAL A 322 -9.39 3.01 18.26
CA VAL A 322 -8.47 1.89 18.55
C VAL A 322 -7.45 2.31 19.61
N ALA A 323 -6.88 3.52 19.47
CA ALA A 323 -5.90 4.06 20.40
C ALA A 323 -6.45 4.13 21.84
N ARG A 324 -7.65 4.70 22.03
CA ARG A 324 -8.29 4.78 23.35
C ARG A 324 -8.62 3.41 23.95
N ARG A 325 -8.89 2.41 23.11
CA ARG A 325 -9.32 1.09 23.58
C ARG A 325 -8.17 0.15 23.90
N HIS A 326 -7.10 0.17 23.09
CA HIS A 326 -6.03 -0.84 23.15
C HIS A 326 -4.64 -0.26 23.47
N TYR A 327 -4.51 1.07 23.45
CA TYR A 327 -3.24 1.79 23.64
C TYR A 327 -3.37 2.97 24.62
N ALA A 328 -4.34 2.89 25.55
CA ALA A 328 -4.56 3.93 26.55
C ALA A 328 -3.34 4.14 27.48
N ASP A 329 -2.45 3.15 27.56
CA ASP A 329 -1.19 3.21 28.29
C ASP A 329 -0.12 4.09 27.61
N LEU A 330 -0.32 4.46 26.35
CA LEU A 330 0.57 5.34 25.58
C LEU A 330 0.08 6.79 25.48
N ALA A 331 -1.11 7.08 26.01
CA ALA A 331 -1.78 8.38 25.93
C ALA A 331 -1.38 9.34 27.07
#